data_AF-A0A7J2JG28-F1
#
_entry.id   AF-A0A7J2JG28-F1
#
_cell.length_a   1.000
_cell.length_b   1.000
_cell.length_c   1.000
_cell.angle_alpha   90.00
_cell.angle_beta   90.00
_cell.angle_gamma   90.00
#
_symmetry.space_group_name_H-M   'P 1'
#
loop_
_entity.id
_entity.type
_entity.pdbx_description
1 polymer ?
#
loop_
_entity_poly.entity_id
_entity_poly.type
_entity_poly.pdbx_seq_one_letter_code
_entity_poly.pdbx_strand_id
1 'polypeptide(L)'
;MSAIPDEINKLPEKVAGIDLAGSSKQPTGFCCMGERQAWVIEVHEDHEMISLVKHCSPRVIAIDAPLSLPTTGAYRQVDLRLKKMGCPVLPPLFRGMKLLTERAMRLASVFKDIGFNVI
;
A
#
# COMPACT_ATOMS: atom_id res chain seq x y z
N MET A 1 4.29 -18.78 -5.24
CA MET A 1 3.49 -17.61 -5.66
C MET A 1 2.52 -18.05 -6.73
N SER A 2 1.24 -17.74 -6.57
CA SER A 2 0.27 -17.82 -7.66
C SER A 2 0.72 -16.86 -8.75
N ALA A 3 0.86 -17.36 -9.98
CA ALA A 3 1.19 -16.50 -11.11
C ALA A 3 0.06 -15.47 -11.33
N ILE A 4 0.44 -14.25 -11.73
CA ILE A 4 -0.53 -13.27 -12.21
C ILE A 4 -1.24 -13.90 -13.41
N PRO A 5 -2.59 -13.94 -13.45
CA PRO A 5 -3.32 -14.50 -14.57
C PRO A 5 -2.93 -13.82 -15.89
N ASP A 6 -2.85 -14.62 -16.95
CA ASP A 6 -2.47 -14.19 -18.29
C ASP A 6 -3.35 -13.05 -18.81
N GLU A 7 -4.64 -13.09 -18.45
CA GLU A 7 -5.64 -12.09 -18.82
C GLU A 7 -5.26 -10.72 -18.28
N ILE A 8 -4.80 -10.67 -17.02
CA ILE A 8 -4.32 -9.45 -16.37
C ILE A 8 -2.97 -9.04 -16.94
N ASN A 9 -2.05 -10.00 -17.10
CA ASN A 9 -0.69 -9.67 -17.51
C ASN A 9 -0.64 -9.03 -18.90
N LYS A 10 -1.52 -9.44 -19.81
CA LYS A 10 -1.66 -8.93 -21.18
C LYS A 10 -2.36 -7.57 -21.28
N LEU A 11 -2.90 -7.02 -20.18
CA LEU A 11 -3.54 -5.69 -20.21
C LEU A 11 -2.49 -4.59 -20.45
N PRO A 12 -2.78 -3.63 -21.35
CA PRO A 12 -1.84 -2.57 -21.72
C PRO A 12 -1.60 -1.57 -20.58
N GLU A 13 -2.64 -1.31 -19.78
CA GLU A 13 -2.56 -0.43 -18.61
C GLU A 13 -3.05 -1.15 -17.35
N LYS A 14 -2.25 -1.05 -16.30
CA LYS A 14 -2.52 -1.64 -15.00
C LYS A 14 -2.25 -0.64 -13.89
N VAL A 15 -3.02 -0.75 -12.81
CA VAL A 15 -2.80 -0.08 -11.53
C VAL A 15 -2.76 -1.14 -10.43
N ALA A 16 -2.11 -0.82 -9.32
CA ALA A 16 -2.06 -1.70 -8.16
C ALA A 16 -2.67 -1.04 -6.93
N GLY A 17 -3.38 -1.83 -6.13
CA GLY A 17 -3.85 -1.45 -4.80
C GLY A 17 -3.27 -2.39 -3.75
N ILE A 18 -2.89 -1.84 -2.60
CA ILE A 18 -2.29 -2.59 -1.49
C ILE A 18 -3.06 -2.25 -0.21
N ASP A 19 -3.80 -3.22 0.32
CA ASP A 19 -4.40 -3.15 1.66
C ASP A 19 -3.40 -3.73 2.66
N LEU A 20 -2.61 -2.84 3.25
CA LEU A 20 -1.39 -3.21 3.96
C LEU A 20 -1.67 -3.62 5.41
N ALA A 21 -1.14 -4.77 5.83
CA ALA A 21 -1.05 -5.10 7.25
C ALA A 21 0.23 -4.55 7.88
N GLY A 22 0.20 -4.18 9.16
CA GLY A 22 1.39 -3.66 9.85
C GLY A 22 2.47 -4.70 10.18
N SER A 23 2.17 -6.00 10.05
CA SER A 23 3.08 -7.11 10.35
C SER A 23 2.80 -8.28 9.41
N SER A 24 3.85 -9.01 9.01
CA SER A 24 3.72 -10.22 8.18
C SER A 24 2.96 -11.39 8.85
N LYS A 25 2.66 -11.28 10.16
CA LYS A 25 1.74 -12.22 10.84
C LYS A 25 0.29 -12.12 10.34
N GLN A 26 -0.06 -11.00 9.70
CA GLN A 26 -1.38 -10.78 9.09
C GLN A 26 -1.21 -10.67 7.56
N PRO A 27 -2.18 -11.18 6.78
CA PRO A 27 -2.13 -11.08 5.33
C PRO A 27 -2.23 -9.61 4.89
N THR A 28 -1.56 -9.29 3.80
CA THR A 28 -1.68 -8.05 3.05
C THR A 28 -2.37 -8.33 1.73
N GLY A 29 -3.44 -7.58 1.45
CA GLY A 29 -4.16 -7.68 0.19
C GLY A 29 -3.39 -6.96 -0.91
N PHE A 30 -3.23 -7.62 -2.06
CA PHE A 30 -2.71 -7.03 -3.29
C PHE A 30 -3.75 -7.16 -4.39
N CYS A 31 -3.99 -6.08 -5.12
CA CYS A 31 -4.83 -6.04 -6.31
C CYS A 31 -4.01 -5.53 -7.49
N CYS A 32 -4.03 -6.24 -8.62
CA CYS A 32 -3.60 -5.73 -9.92
C CYS A 32 -4.85 -5.60 -10.79
N MET A 33 -5.12 -4.39 -11.28
CA MET A 33 -6.35 -4.05 -11.98
C MET A 33 -6.04 -3.33 -13.29
N GLY A 34 -6.72 -3.73 -14.36
CA GLY A 34 -6.86 -2.95 -15.59
C GLY A 34 -8.34 -2.67 -15.87
N GLU A 35 -8.67 -2.10 -17.02
CA GLU A 35 -9.98 -1.48 -17.32
C GLU A 35 -11.22 -2.15 -16.70
N ARG A 36 -11.42 -3.44 -16.94
CA ARG A 36 -12.61 -4.20 -16.47
C ARG A 36 -12.24 -5.51 -15.79
N GLN A 37 -10.99 -5.68 -15.40
CA GLN A 37 -10.48 -6.91 -14.81
C GLN A 37 -9.60 -6.58 -13.62
N ALA A 38 -9.80 -7.32 -12.54
CA ALA A 38 -8.99 -7.24 -11.34
C ALA A 38 -8.60 -8.64 -10.92
N TRP A 39 -7.36 -8.79 -10.48
CA TRP A 39 -6.87 -9.97 -9.81
C TRP A 39 -6.38 -9.59 -8.41
N VAL A 40 -6.81 -10.36 -7.43
CA VAL A 40 -6.51 -10.15 -6.02
C VAL A 40 -5.82 -11.37 -5.43
N ILE A 41 -4.90 -11.12 -4.52
CA ILE A 41 -4.15 -12.15 -3.79
C ILE A 41 -3.74 -11.60 -2.42
N GLU A 42 -3.59 -12.50 -1.45
CA GLU A 42 -2.97 -12.18 -0.17
C GLU A 42 -1.50 -12.61 -0.17
N VAL A 43 -0.63 -11.75 0.38
CA VAL A 43 0.78 -12.03 0.64
C VAL A 43 1.15 -11.60 2.05
N HIS A 44 2.20 -12.17 2.61
CA HIS A 44 2.61 -11.86 3.99
C HIS A 44 3.88 -11.01 4.02
N GLU A 45 4.86 -11.39 3.21
CA GLU A 45 6.21 -10.84 3.27
C GLU A 45 6.44 -9.74 2.23
N ASP A 46 7.27 -8.75 2.57
CA ASP A 46 7.53 -7.60 1.71
C ASP A 46 8.16 -8.00 0.36
N HIS A 47 9.01 -9.04 0.36
CA HIS A 47 9.63 -9.53 -0.88
C HIS A 47 8.60 -10.11 -1.86
N GLU A 48 7.50 -10.67 -1.35
CA GLU A 48 6.42 -11.19 -2.19
C GLU A 48 5.70 -10.06 -2.92
N MET A 49 5.41 -9.00 -2.18
CA MET A 49 4.77 -7.79 -2.69
C MET A 49 5.64 -7.07 -3.73
N ILE A 50 6.95 -6.95 -3.46
CA ILE A 50 7.91 -6.38 -4.41
C ILE A 50 7.98 -7.21 -5.69
N SER A 51 7.95 -8.54 -5.57
CA SER A 51 7.89 -9.42 -6.74
C SER A 51 6.61 -9.19 -7.53
N LEU A 52 5.44 -9.15 -6.87
CA LEU A 52 4.15 -8.93 -7.53
C LEU A 52 4.09 -7.58 -8.26
N VAL A 53 4.58 -6.50 -7.64
CA VAL A 53 4.64 -5.18 -8.27
C VAL A 53 5.51 -5.21 -9.53
N LYS A 54 6.70 -5.83 -9.47
CA LYS A 54 7.59 -5.96 -10.63
C LYS A 54 6.94 -6.74 -11.77
N HIS A 55 6.23 -7.82 -11.46
CA HIS A 55 5.55 -8.64 -12.48
C HIS A 55 4.29 -7.94 -13.04
N CYS A 56 3.47 -7.31 -12.19
CA CYS A 56 2.27 -6.57 -12.63
C CYS A 56 2.67 -5.35 -13.47
N SER A 57 3.82 -4.72 -13.15
CA SER A 57 4.33 -3.50 -13.78
C SER A 57 3.28 -2.38 -13.86
N PRO A 58 2.64 -2.01 -12.74
CA PRO A 58 1.56 -1.02 -12.73
C PRO A 58 2.07 0.39 -12.98
N ARG A 59 1.23 1.25 -13.57
CA ARG A 59 1.54 2.68 -13.75
C ARG A 59 1.53 3.45 -12.43
N VAL A 60 0.73 3.01 -11.47
CA VAL A 60 0.62 3.60 -10.12
C VAL A 60 0.27 2.52 -9.10
N ILE A 61 0.81 2.69 -7.89
CA ILE A 61 0.55 1.83 -6.74
C ILE A 61 -0.12 2.69 -5.66
N ALA A 62 -1.34 2.34 -5.27
CA ALA A 62 -2.02 2.94 -4.12
C ALA A 62 -1.81 2.07 -2.88
N ILE A 63 -1.34 2.66 -1.78
CA ILE A 63 -1.16 1.94 -0.50
C ILE A 63 -2.16 2.46 0.51
N ASP A 64 -3.02 1.59 1.04
CA ASP A 64 -3.94 1.90 2.14
C ASP A 64 -3.19 1.93 3.48
N ALA A 65 -2.41 2.98 3.67
CA ALA A 65 -1.73 3.29 4.92
C ALA A 65 -1.20 4.74 4.91
N PRO A 66 -0.94 5.35 6.08
CA PRO A 66 -0.14 6.56 6.14
C PRO A 66 1.24 6.36 5.53
N LEU A 67 1.64 7.24 4.60
CA LEU A 67 2.99 7.26 4.01
C LEU A 67 3.95 8.26 4.70
N SER A 68 3.59 8.71 5.89
CA SER A 68 4.41 9.63 6.69
C SER A 68 4.06 9.53 8.17
N LEU A 69 5.06 9.76 9.02
CA LEU A 69 4.88 10.00 10.44
C LEU A 69 4.66 11.50 10.72
N PRO A 70 3.98 11.86 11.83
CA PRO A 70 3.90 13.26 12.23
C PRO A 70 5.28 13.81 12.58
N THR A 71 5.54 15.07 12.22
CA THR A 71 6.77 15.78 12.59
C THR A 71 6.75 16.30 14.03
N THR A 72 5.55 16.60 14.55
CA THR A 72 5.33 17.09 15.93
C THR A 72 4.08 16.46 16.51
N GLY A 73 4.11 16.06 17.78
CA GLY A 73 2.97 15.43 18.44
C GLY A 73 2.58 14.08 17.81
N ALA A 74 1.32 13.66 18.03
CA ALA A 74 0.85 12.33 17.64
C ALA A 74 0.08 12.27 16.30
N TYR A 75 -0.24 13.42 15.69
CA TYR A 75 -1.14 13.53 14.54
C TYR A 75 -0.47 14.32 13.41
N ARG A 76 -0.71 13.91 12.16
CA ARG A 76 -0.33 14.69 10.96
C ARG A 76 -1.31 15.85 10.79
N GLN A 77 -0.97 16.80 9.92
CA GLN A 77 -1.86 17.92 9.60
C GLN A 77 -3.22 17.47 9.07
N VAL A 78 -3.26 16.42 8.23
CA VAL A 78 -4.51 15.84 7.73
C VAL A 78 -5.35 15.24 8.86
N ASP A 79 -4.71 14.52 9.80
CA ASP A 79 -5.41 13.90 10.93
C ASP A 79 -6.00 14.98 11.85
N LEU A 80 -5.24 16.05 12.13
CA LEU A 80 -5.74 17.20 12.90
C LEU A 80 -6.93 17.89 12.22
N ARG A 81 -6.93 17.98 10.88
CA ARG A 81 -8.04 18.57 10.12
C ARG A 81 -9.29 17.70 10.19
N LEU A 82 -9.15 16.38 10.05
CA LEU A 82 -10.24 15.42 10.21
C LEU A 82 -10.86 15.48 11.61
N LYS A 83 -10.02 15.57 12.66
CA LYS A 83 -10.51 15.74 14.04
C LYS A 83 -11.33 17.01 14.23
N LYS A 84 -10.90 18.13 13.62
CA LYS A 84 -11.65 19.41 13.66
C LYS A 84 -13.01 19.32 12.98
N MET A 85 -13.19 18.37 12.05
CA MET A 85 -14.46 18.10 11.38
C MET A 85 -15.35 17.10 12.14
N GLY A 86 -14.92 16.63 13.32
CA GLY A 86 -15.64 15.64 14.10
C GLY A 86 -15.42 14.19 13.67
N CYS A 87 -14.48 13.93 12.75
CA CYS A 87 -14.16 12.57 12.33
C CYS A 87 -13.22 11.88 13.35
N PRO A 88 -13.55 10.68 13.83
CA PRO A 88 -12.64 9.91 14.67
C PRO A 88 -11.46 9.42 13.82
N VAL A 89 -10.23 9.67 14.27
CA VAL A 89 -9.00 9.19 13.61
C VAL A 89 -8.04 8.64 14.65
N LEU A 90 -7.39 7.53 14.30
CA LEU A 90 -6.30 6.96 15.09
C LEU A 90 -4.99 7.70 14.77
N PRO A 91 -4.20 8.11 15.78
CA PRO A 91 -2.93 8.77 15.53
C PRO A 91 -1.93 7.80 14.88
N PRO A 92 -1.11 8.23 13.90
CA PRO A 92 -0.07 7.38 13.31
C PRO A 92 0.94 6.83 14.32
N LEU A 93 1.13 7.47 15.47
CA LEU A 93 2.01 6.97 16.54
C LEU A 93 1.35 5.92 17.45
N PHE A 94 0.07 5.58 17.27
CA PHE A 94 -0.57 4.49 17.99
C PHE A 94 0.11 3.15 17.63
N ARG A 95 0.32 2.26 18.60
CA ARG A 95 1.19 1.07 18.45
C ARG A 95 0.99 0.29 17.14
N GLY A 96 -0.25 -0.06 16.78
CA GLY A 96 -0.55 -0.78 15.55
C GLY A 96 -0.37 0.08 14.29
N MET A 97 -0.84 1.33 14.34
CA MET A 97 -0.74 2.28 13.23
C MET A 97 0.70 2.66 12.91
N LYS A 98 1.56 2.72 13.94
CA LYS A 98 2.99 3.02 13.78
C LYS A 98 3.69 1.95 12.96
N LEU A 99 3.46 0.68 13.30
CA LEU A 99 4.03 -0.46 12.56
C LEU A 99 3.56 -0.45 11.10
N LEU A 100 2.26 -0.20 10.88
CA LEU A 100 1.67 -0.06 9.55
C LEU A 100 2.30 1.09 8.75
N THR A 101 2.39 2.28 9.36
CA THR A 101 2.95 3.49 8.75
C THR A 101 4.42 3.30 8.38
N GLU A 102 5.22 2.74 9.29
CA GLU A 102 6.65 2.47 9.05
C GLU A 102 6.84 1.45 7.92
N ARG A 103 6.01 0.39 7.87
CA ARG A 103 6.05 -0.59 6.77
C ARG A 103 5.67 0.07 5.44
N ALA A 104 4.60 0.86 5.42
CA ALA A 104 4.14 1.57 4.22
C ALA A 104 5.21 2.53 3.68
N MET A 105 5.86 3.30 4.56
CA MET A 105 6.97 4.18 4.20
C MET A 105 8.15 3.43 3.57
N ARG A 106 8.54 2.27 4.13
CA ARG A 106 9.62 1.44 3.57
C ARG A 106 9.26 0.92 2.17
N LEU A 107 8.08 0.32 2.03
CA LEU A 107 7.62 -0.21 0.74
C LEU A 107 7.48 0.90 -0.31
N ALA A 108 6.90 2.03 0.06
CA ALA A 108 6.78 3.19 -0.82
C ALA A 108 8.15 3.71 -1.29
N SER A 109 9.16 3.74 -0.41
CA SER A 109 10.53 4.07 -0.81
C SER A 109 11.06 3.07 -1.83
N VAL A 110 10.98 1.77 -1.53
CA VAL A 110 11.46 0.71 -2.42
C VAL A 110 10.80 0.77 -3.79
N PHE A 111 9.48 0.98 -3.85
CA PHE A 111 8.75 1.09 -5.11
C PHE A 111 9.15 2.32 -5.93
N LYS A 112 9.35 3.47 -5.27
CA LYS A 112 9.85 4.68 -5.91
C LYS A 112 11.27 4.50 -6.44
N ASP A 113 12.14 3.86 -5.66
CA ASP A 113 13.54 3.61 -6.03
C ASP A 113 13.67 2.69 -7.25
N ILE A 114 12.71 1.78 -7.46
CA ILE A 114 12.65 0.92 -8.65
C ILE A 114 11.78 1.49 -9.79
N GLY A 115 11.36 2.75 -9.68
CA GLY A 115 10.75 3.51 -10.78
C GLY A 115 9.22 3.54 -10.82
N PHE A 116 8.52 3.09 -9.77
CA PHE A 116 7.05 3.16 -9.73
C PHE A 116 6.54 4.43 -9.05
N ASN A 117 5.40 4.92 -9.53
CA ASN A 117 4.64 5.97 -8.86
C ASN A 117 3.83 5.37 -7.70
N VAL A 118 3.87 6.01 -6.52
CA VAL A 118 3.17 5.55 -5.31
C VAL A 118 2.33 6.69 -4.75
N ILE A 119 1.06 6.41 -4.46
CA ILE A 119 0.10 7.34 -3.85
C ILE A 119 -0.43 6.83 -2.51
#